data_AF-A0A662GSV4-F1
#
_entry.id   AF-A0A662GSV4-F1
#
_cell.length_a   1.000
_cell.length_b   1.000
_cell.length_c   1.000
_cell.angle_alpha   90.00
_cell.angle_beta   90.00
_cell.angle_gamma   90.00
#
_symmetry.space_group_name_H-M   'P 1'
#
loop_
_entity.id
_entity.type
_entity.pdbx_description
1 polymer ?
#
loop_
_entity_poly.entity_id
_entity_poly.type
_entity_poly.pdbx_seq_one_letter_code
_entity_poly.pdbx_strand_id
1 'polypeptide(L)'
;MRSGRSRSRVLASAVACLAYSAYVAACVVLPLYELSGVLEGCVALTWYELRYYGEPVSLPPLDAVTALSAPLLVLAAYMLAASAYAIRGPERAASELMLGGALAAVSESSLLACLPWVVAREVRAIPVTGPVETSAGLVFFGTARVVETWVLRALLHPAVPLATAAAVLVASLAAWVATLPGEALKGEEAHEDWWEF
;
A
#
# COMPACT_ATOMS: atom_id res chain seq x y z
N MET A 1 32.53 -11.83 15.79
CA MET A 1 31.36 -11.05 16.25
C MET A 1 30.57 -10.33 15.15
N ARG A 2 31.04 -10.23 13.89
CA ARG A 2 30.28 -9.55 12.81
C ARG A 2 29.04 -10.33 12.31
N SER A 3 29.07 -11.67 12.24
CA SER A 3 27.95 -12.44 11.65
C SER A 3 26.66 -12.44 12.47
N GLY A 4 26.73 -12.32 13.81
CA GLY A 4 25.53 -12.24 14.64
C GLY A 4 24.76 -10.93 14.44
N ARG A 5 25.47 -9.83 14.17
CA ARG A 5 24.87 -8.49 14.02
C ARG A 5 24.31 -8.24 12.61
N SER A 6 24.86 -8.89 11.59
CA SER A 6 24.28 -8.89 10.23
C SER A 6 22.98 -9.69 10.20
N ARG A 7 22.98 -10.91 10.74
CA ARG A 7 21.81 -11.78 10.85
C ARG A 7 20.63 -11.08 11.53
N SER A 8 20.87 -10.40 12.66
CA SER A 8 19.81 -9.70 13.40
C SER A 8 19.18 -8.56 12.60
N ARG A 9 19.98 -7.83 11.80
CA ARG A 9 19.48 -6.74 10.95
C ARG A 9 18.69 -7.26 9.75
N VAL A 10 19.14 -8.36 9.14
CA VAL A 10 18.41 -9.04 8.06
C VAL A 10 17.05 -9.54 8.54
N LEU A 11 17.00 -10.14 9.74
CA LEU A 11 15.72 -10.58 10.34
C LEU A 11 14.81 -9.39 10.70
N ALA A 12 15.36 -8.30 11.22
CA ALA A 12 14.58 -7.09 11.50
C ALA A 12 13.99 -6.49 10.22
N SER A 13 14.77 -6.45 9.13
CA SER A 13 14.28 -6.03 7.81
C SER A 13 13.19 -6.97 7.29
N ALA A 14 13.34 -8.30 7.46
CA ALA A 14 12.33 -9.26 7.05
C ALA A 14 11.00 -9.06 7.83
N VAL A 15 11.08 -8.77 9.13
CA VAL A 15 9.89 -8.44 9.93
C VAL A 15 9.26 -7.14 9.45
N ALA A 16 10.04 -6.11 9.11
CA ALA A 16 9.52 -4.85 8.56
C ALA A 16 8.82 -5.08 7.21
N CYS A 17 9.42 -5.85 6.30
CA CYS A 17 8.84 -6.21 5.02
C CYS A 17 7.54 -7.03 5.17
N LEU A 18 7.49 -7.96 6.13
CA LEU A 18 6.29 -8.74 6.45
C LEU A 18 5.18 -7.86 7.03
N ALA A 19 5.53 -6.94 7.94
CA ALA A 19 4.55 -5.99 8.49
C ALA A 19 4.00 -5.07 7.40
N TYR A 20 4.84 -4.63 6.47
CA TYR A 20 4.43 -3.81 5.34
C TYR A 20 3.55 -4.57 4.35
N SER A 21 3.86 -5.84 4.03
CA SER A 21 3.00 -6.64 3.17
C SER A 21 1.62 -6.88 3.79
N ALA A 22 1.56 -7.14 5.10
CA ALA A 22 0.30 -7.25 5.83
C ALA A 22 -0.48 -5.92 5.83
N TYR A 23 0.21 -4.79 6.01
CA TYR A 23 -0.37 -3.46 5.92
C TYR A 23 -0.97 -3.17 4.53
N VAL A 24 -0.21 -3.40 3.46
CA VAL A 24 -0.71 -3.18 2.08
C VAL A 24 -1.90 -4.09 1.80
N ALA A 25 -1.82 -5.38 2.17
CA ALA A 25 -2.94 -6.31 2.00
C ALA A 25 -4.20 -5.83 2.75
N ALA A 26 -4.06 -5.36 3.99
CA ALA A 26 -5.16 -4.82 4.76
C ALA A 26 -5.77 -3.57 4.10
N CYS A 27 -4.94 -2.62 3.65
CA CYS A 27 -5.40 -1.40 2.97
C CYS A 27 -6.16 -1.68 1.67
N VAL A 28 -5.76 -2.74 0.96
CA VAL A 28 -6.24 -3.01 -0.39
C VAL A 28 -7.48 -3.93 -0.39
N VAL A 29 -7.59 -4.84 0.58
CA VAL A 29 -8.68 -5.84 0.68
C VAL A 29 -9.83 -5.36 1.57
N LEU A 30 -9.56 -4.62 2.64
CA LEU A 30 -10.61 -4.20 3.55
C LEU A 30 -11.46 -3.06 2.97
N PRO A 31 -12.75 -2.97 3.35
CA PRO A 31 -13.64 -1.94 2.86
C PRO A 31 -13.21 -0.55 3.34
N LEU A 32 -13.26 0.43 2.44
CA LEU A 32 -12.99 1.85 2.70
C LEU A 32 -14.27 2.63 3.00
N TYR A 33 -15.34 2.27 2.30
CA TYR A 33 -16.66 2.88 2.43
C TYR A 33 -17.71 1.80 2.59
N GLU A 34 -18.66 2.06 3.47
CA GLU A 34 -19.90 1.30 3.60
C GLU A 34 -21.07 2.22 3.23
N LEU A 35 -21.95 1.73 2.37
CA LEU A 35 -23.12 2.45 1.86
C LEU A 35 -24.39 1.75 2.34
N SER A 36 -25.37 2.54 2.78
CA SER A 36 -26.68 2.06 3.25
C SER A 36 -27.80 2.98 2.76
N GLY A 37 -29.00 2.44 2.56
CA GLY A 37 -30.17 3.17 2.07
C GLY A 37 -30.56 2.74 0.67
N VAL A 38 -30.74 3.67 -0.26
CA VAL A 38 -31.11 3.34 -1.65
C VAL A 38 -30.01 2.62 -2.42
N LEU A 39 -28.76 2.93 -2.07
CA LEU A 39 -27.58 2.23 -2.53
C LEU A 39 -26.94 1.53 -1.33
N GLU A 40 -26.83 0.21 -1.40
CA GLU A 40 -26.29 -0.62 -0.33
C GLU A 40 -25.03 -1.33 -0.79
N GLY A 41 -24.07 -1.50 0.12
CA GLY A 41 -22.88 -2.31 -0.11
C GLY A 41 -21.61 -1.66 0.40
N CYS A 42 -20.48 -2.02 -0.20
CA CYS A 42 -19.17 -1.57 0.25
C CYS A 42 -18.17 -1.45 -0.89
N VAL A 43 -17.17 -0.60 -0.68
CA VAL A 43 -16.14 -0.29 -1.67
C VAL A 43 -14.78 -0.47 -1.02
N ALA A 44 -13.97 -1.36 -1.57
CA ALA A 44 -12.55 -1.53 -1.28
C ALA A 44 -11.71 -1.11 -2.50
N LEU A 45 -10.37 -1.18 -2.39
CA LEU A 45 -9.51 -0.86 -3.54
C LEU A 45 -9.48 -1.97 -4.60
N THR A 46 -9.63 -3.23 -4.19
CA THR A 46 -9.58 -4.41 -5.09
C THR A 46 -10.93 -4.95 -5.51
N TRP A 47 -12.00 -4.48 -4.90
CA TRP A 47 -13.34 -4.98 -5.16
C TRP A 47 -14.36 -3.97 -4.66
N TYR A 48 -15.56 -4.05 -5.20
CA TYR A 48 -16.72 -3.37 -4.66
C TYR A 48 -17.94 -4.25 -4.87
N GLU A 49 -18.90 -4.12 -3.96
CA GLU A 49 -20.22 -4.70 -4.12
C GLU A 49 -21.21 -3.56 -3.87
N LEU A 50 -21.96 -3.18 -4.90
CA LEU A 50 -22.96 -2.12 -4.82
C LEU A 50 -24.27 -2.62 -5.38
N ARG A 51 -25.36 -2.36 -4.66
CA ARG A 51 -26.72 -2.75 -5.04
C ARG A 51 -27.65 -1.55 -4.97
N TYR A 52 -28.37 -1.28 -6.06
CA TYR A 52 -29.37 -0.22 -6.16
C TYR A 52 -30.75 -0.86 -6.27
N TYR A 53 -31.60 -0.67 -5.26
CA TYR A 53 -32.88 -1.40 -5.13
C TYR A 53 -32.78 -2.93 -5.30
N GLY A 54 -31.69 -3.52 -4.81
CA GLY A 54 -31.45 -4.97 -4.87
C GLY A 54 -30.77 -5.48 -6.15
N GLU A 55 -30.66 -4.64 -7.19
CA GLU A 55 -29.95 -4.98 -8.42
C GLU A 55 -28.46 -4.57 -8.35
N PRO A 56 -27.52 -5.41 -8.82
CA PRO A 56 -26.11 -5.09 -8.80
C PRO A 56 -25.79 -3.93 -9.75
N VAL A 57 -24.96 -3.00 -9.28
CA VAL A 57 -24.51 -1.85 -10.07
C VAL A 57 -23.01 -1.92 -10.26
N SER A 58 -22.56 -1.76 -11.51
CA SER A 58 -21.16 -1.57 -11.87
C SER A 58 -20.88 -0.08 -12.10
N LEU A 59 -19.74 0.38 -11.60
CA LEU A 59 -19.26 1.74 -11.81
C LEU A 59 -17.88 1.66 -12.50
N PRO A 60 -17.77 2.05 -13.79
CA PRO A 60 -16.51 1.98 -14.54
C PRO A 60 -15.30 2.66 -13.86
N PRO A 61 -15.47 3.79 -13.14
CA PRO A 61 -14.38 4.38 -12.37
C PRO A 61 -13.84 3.47 -11.24
N LEU A 62 -14.72 2.71 -10.57
CA LEU A 62 -14.31 1.76 -9.53
C LEU A 62 -13.64 0.50 -10.11
N ASP A 63 -14.05 0.09 -11.31
CA ASP A 63 -13.35 -0.97 -12.06
C ASP A 63 -11.91 -0.55 -12.39
N ALA A 64 -11.70 0.72 -12.77
CA ALA A 64 -10.37 1.26 -13.02
C ALA A 64 -9.51 1.32 -11.74
N VAL A 65 -10.08 1.71 -10.59
CA VAL A 65 -9.38 1.66 -9.29
C VAL A 65 -8.95 0.22 -8.98
N THR A 66 -9.84 -0.74 -9.21
CA THR A 66 -9.55 -2.16 -9.01
C THR A 66 -8.35 -2.62 -9.84
N ALA A 67 -8.31 -2.26 -11.12
CA ALA A 67 -7.17 -2.58 -11.98
C ALA A 67 -5.88 -1.89 -11.51
N LEU A 68 -5.96 -0.63 -11.09
CA LEU A 68 -4.81 0.14 -10.58
C LEU A 68 -4.28 -0.37 -9.24
N SER A 69 -5.06 -1.16 -8.49
CA SER A 69 -4.62 -1.77 -7.23
C SER A 69 -3.77 -3.03 -7.42
N ALA A 70 -3.73 -3.61 -8.63
CA ALA A 70 -3.01 -4.85 -8.89
C ALA A 70 -1.50 -4.79 -8.61
N PRO A 71 -0.75 -3.72 -8.96
CA PRO A 71 0.67 -3.59 -8.60
C PRO A 71 0.92 -3.68 -7.09
N LEU A 72 0.04 -3.09 -6.27
CA LEU A 72 0.16 -3.12 -4.80
C LEU A 72 0.06 -4.55 -4.25
N LEU A 73 -0.78 -5.40 -4.84
CA LEU A 73 -0.87 -6.82 -4.49
C LEU A 73 0.39 -7.57 -4.90
N VAL A 74 0.94 -7.28 -6.09
CA VAL A 74 2.20 -7.89 -6.55
C VAL A 74 3.34 -7.52 -5.62
N LEU A 75 3.44 -6.25 -5.21
CA LEU A 75 4.42 -5.80 -4.23
C LEU A 75 4.26 -6.49 -2.88
N ALA A 76 3.03 -6.58 -2.36
CA ALA A 76 2.77 -7.27 -1.09
C ALA A 76 3.18 -8.74 -1.14
N ALA A 77 2.87 -9.45 -2.23
CA ALA A 77 3.27 -10.84 -2.45
C ALA A 77 4.79 -10.97 -2.55
N TYR A 78 5.45 -10.06 -3.28
CA TYR A 78 6.91 -10.03 -3.40
C TYR A 78 7.58 -9.85 -2.03
N MET A 79 7.14 -8.87 -1.23
CA MET A 79 7.73 -8.60 0.08
C MET A 79 7.48 -9.75 1.07
N LEU A 80 6.34 -10.42 0.99
CA LEU A 80 6.07 -11.63 1.76
C LEU A 80 7.04 -12.77 1.37
N ALA A 81 7.25 -13.00 0.07
CA ALA A 81 8.20 -13.99 -0.41
C ALA A 81 9.65 -13.66 -0.01
N ALA A 82 10.07 -12.40 -0.13
CA ALA A 82 11.40 -11.93 0.31
C ALA A 82 11.60 -12.13 1.82
N SER A 83 10.57 -11.84 2.62
CA SER A 83 10.60 -12.05 4.08
C SER A 83 10.72 -13.53 4.44
N ALA A 84 9.99 -14.41 3.75
CA ALA A 84 10.11 -15.86 3.93
C ALA A 84 11.50 -16.38 3.52
N TYR A 85 12.05 -15.85 2.42
CA TYR A 85 13.39 -16.20 1.95
C TYR A 85 14.47 -15.86 2.98
N ALA A 86 14.32 -14.77 3.74
CA ALA A 86 15.29 -14.36 4.77
C ALA A 86 15.53 -15.40 5.89
N ILE A 87 14.62 -16.36 6.09
CA ILE A 87 14.76 -17.40 7.11
C ILE A 87 15.83 -18.43 6.71
N ARG A 88 15.87 -18.81 5.43
CA ARG A 88 16.70 -19.92 4.91
C ARG A 88 17.75 -19.50 3.89
N GLY A 89 17.57 -18.35 3.27
CA GLY A 89 18.42 -17.84 2.21
C GLY A 89 19.75 -17.26 2.74
N PRO A 90 20.74 -17.08 1.86
CA PRO A 90 21.95 -16.35 2.18
C PRO A 90 21.62 -14.90 2.59
N GLU A 91 22.25 -14.41 3.66
CA GLU A 91 21.98 -13.07 4.22
C GLU A 91 22.09 -11.96 3.17
N ARG A 92 23.09 -12.04 2.29
CA ARG A 92 23.31 -11.05 1.23
C ARG A 92 22.17 -11.01 0.22
N ALA A 93 21.85 -12.15 -0.38
CA ALA A 93 20.76 -12.26 -1.35
C ALA A 93 19.41 -11.85 -0.74
N ALA A 94 19.14 -12.26 0.50
CA ALA A 94 17.93 -11.85 1.22
C ALA A 94 17.86 -10.33 1.41
N SER A 95 18.97 -9.70 1.84
CA SER A 95 19.02 -8.24 2.03
C SER A 95 18.86 -7.45 0.72
N GLU A 96 19.34 -7.97 -0.41
CA GLU A 96 19.16 -7.35 -1.72
C GLU A 96 17.70 -7.41 -2.20
N LEU A 97 17.03 -8.56 -2.03
CA LEU A 97 15.60 -8.69 -2.32
C LEU A 97 14.76 -7.74 -1.47
N MET A 98 15.05 -7.64 -0.17
CA MET A 98 14.34 -6.74 0.74
C MET A 98 14.58 -5.26 0.42
N LEU A 99 15.78 -4.88 -0.04
CA LEU A 99 16.06 -3.53 -0.51
C LEU A 99 15.31 -3.22 -1.80
N GLY A 100 15.29 -4.15 -2.76
CA GLY A 100 14.52 -4.00 -3.99
C GLY A 100 13.02 -3.80 -3.72
N GLY A 101 12.46 -4.62 -2.83
CA GLY A 101 11.07 -4.48 -2.39
C GLY A 101 10.79 -3.15 -1.67
N ALA A 102 11.72 -2.67 -0.85
CA ALA A 102 11.56 -1.39 -0.16
C ALA A 102 11.62 -0.18 -1.10
N LEU A 103 12.46 -0.23 -2.13
CA LEU A 103 12.48 0.80 -3.17
C LEU A 103 11.18 0.82 -3.98
N ALA A 104 10.66 -0.37 -4.33
CA ALA A 104 9.34 -0.49 -4.97
C ALA A 104 8.23 0.06 -4.07
N ALA A 105 8.25 -0.25 -2.77
CA ALA A 105 7.31 0.28 -1.78
C ALA A 105 7.33 1.82 -1.69
N VAL A 106 8.49 2.44 -1.77
CA VAL A 106 8.59 3.91 -1.81
C VAL A 106 7.96 4.45 -3.09
N SER A 107 8.23 3.84 -4.24
CA SER A 107 7.63 4.28 -5.51
C SER A 107 6.10 4.14 -5.53
N GLU A 108 5.58 3.04 -4.99
CA GLU A 108 4.14 2.73 -4.97
C GLU A 108 3.38 3.36 -3.79
N SER A 109 4.07 3.90 -2.79
CA SER A 109 3.45 4.56 -1.64
C SER A 109 2.53 5.72 -2.04
N SER A 110 2.89 6.43 -3.11
CA SER A 110 2.09 7.51 -3.69
C SER A 110 0.77 7.01 -4.26
N LEU A 111 0.79 5.84 -4.93
CA LEU A 111 -0.41 5.19 -5.44
C LEU A 111 -1.35 4.81 -4.29
N LEU A 112 -0.81 4.17 -3.24
CA LEU A 112 -1.58 3.79 -2.07
C LEU A 112 -2.19 5.01 -1.35
N ALA A 113 -1.49 6.15 -1.32
CA ALA A 113 -1.99 7.39 -0.72
C ALA A 113 -3.05 8.12 -1.59
N CYS A 114 -2.98 8.00 -2.91
CA CYS A 114 -3.83 8.76 -3.83
C CYS A 114 -5.08 8.00 -4.29
N LEU A 115 -5.05 6.67 -4.40
CA LEU A 115 -6.23 5.87 -4.78
C LEU A 115 -7.48 6.15 -3.92
N PRO A 116 -7.38 6.32 -2.58
CA PRO A 116 -8.53 6.64 -1.76
C PRO A 116 -9.22 7.96 -2.14
N TRP A 117 -8.47 8.92 -2.69
CA TRP A 117 -9.01 10.19 -3.16
C TRP A 117 -9.85 10.01 -4.44
N VAL A 118 -9.42 9.13 -5.35
CA VAL A 118 -10.20 8.77 -6.54
C VAL A 118 -11.50 8.10 -6.12
N VAL A 119 -11.43 7.12 -5.21
CA VAL A 119 -12.64 6.45 -4.68
C VAL A 119 -13.55 7.45 -3.97
N ALA A 120 -12.99 8.36 -3.16
CA ALA A 120 -13.76 9.39 -2.47
C ALA A 120 -14.55 10.28 -3.43
N ARG A 121 -13.95 10.66 -4.56
CA ARG A 121 -14.61 11.48 -5.58
C ARG A 121 -15.81 10.76 -6.19
N GLU A 122 -15.66 9.49 -6.51
CA GLU A 122 -16.73 8.68 -7.09
C GLU A 122 -17.86 8.43 -6.08
N VAL A 123 -17.51 8.06 -4.85
CA VAL A 123 -18.48 7.81 -3.79
C VAL A 123 -19.26 9.08 -3.42
N ARG A 124 -18.63 10.26 -3.46
CA ARG A 124 -19.30 11.56 -3.24
C ARG A 124 -20.15 12.00 -4.43
N ALA A 125 -19.88 11.50 -5.63
CA ALA A 125 -20.68 11.78 -6.82
C ALA A 125 -21.98 10.96 -6.86
N ILE A 126 -22.07 9.89 -6.06
CA ILE A 126 -23.32 9.14 -5.87
C ILE A 126 -24.34 10.11 -5.26
N PRO A 127 -25.47 10.38 -5.93
CA PRO A 127 -26.37 11.45 -5.54
C PRO A 127 -26.95 11.19 -4.15
N VAL A 128 -26.42 11.93 -3.17
CA VAL A 128 -26.99 12.04 -1.83
C VAL A 128 -28.18 12.99 -1.94
N THR A 129 -29.30 12.49 -2.48
CA THR A 129 -30.59 13.19 -2.64
C THR A 129 -30.64 14.49 -3.45
N GLY A 130 -31.58 14.52 -4.38
CA GLY A 130 -32.29 15.73 -4.78
C GLY A 130 -33.66 15.29 -5.31
N PRO A 131 -34.76 15.98 -4.97
CA PRO A 131 -36.03 15.68 -5.60
C PRO A 131 -35.89 15.97 -7.10
N VAL A 132 -36.19 14.98 -7.93
CA VAL A 132 -36.23 15.17 -9.38
C VAL A 132 -37.66 15.56 -9.73
N GLU A 133 -37.84 16.76 -10.27
CA GLU A 133 -39.11 17.17 -10.84
C GLU A 133 -39.36 16.38 -12.11
N THR A 134 -40.39 15.55 -12.07
CA THR A 134 -40.93 14.88 -13.26
C THR A 134 -42.27 15.52 -13.61
N SER A 135 -42.78 15.26 -14.81
CA SER A 135 -44.14 15.68 -15.21
C SER A 135 -45.25 15.14 -14.30
N ALA A 136 -44.94 14.21 -13.38
CA ALA A 136 -45.84 13.63 -12.38
C ALA A 136 -45.66 14.20 -10.95
N GLY A 137 -44.75 15.16 -10.74
CA GLY A 137 -44.44 15.77 -9.43
C GLY A 137 -43.01 15.48 -8.95
N LEU A 138 -42.74 15.79 -7.68
CA LEU A 138 -41.44 15.58 -7.02
C LEU A 138 -41.27 14.09 -6.68
N VAL A 139 -40.29 13.44 -7.31
CA VAL A 139 -39.92 12.06 -6.95
C VAL A 139 -38.71 12.09 -6.02
N PHE A 140 -38.89 11.59 -4.80
CA PHE A 140 -37.81 11.38 -3.85
C PHE A 140 -37.16 10.02 -4.11
N PHE A 141 -36.09 10.01 -4.88
CA PHE A 141 -35.14 8.90 -4.83
C PHE A 141 -34.46 8.98 -3.46
N GLY A 142 -34.70 8.01 -2.59
CA GLY A 142 -34.27 8.04 -1.19
C GLY A 142 -32.77 8.27 -0.99
N THR A 143 -32.35 8.48 0.26
CA THR A 143 -30.97 8.81 0.60
C THR A 143 -30.05 7.59 0.57
N ALA A 144 -28.82 7.79 0.11
CA ALA A 144 -27.70 6.89 0.38
C ALA A 144 -26.82 7.52 1.47
N ARG A 145 -26.58 6.78 2.56
CA ARG A 145 -25.66 7.16 3.62
C ARG A 145 -24.32 6.49 3.37
N VAL A 146 -23.27 7.31 3.25
CA VAL A 146 -21.89 6.85 3.11
C VAL A 146 -21.20 6.95 4.47
N VAL A 147 -20.57 5.86 4.89
CA VAL A 147 -19.78 5.79 6.13
C VAL A 147 -18.33 5.44 5.79
N GLU A 148 -17.40 6.27 6.25
CA GLU A 148 -15.96 6.01 6.14
C GLU A 148 -15.51 4.99 7.20
N THR A 149 -14.84 3.93 6.77
CA THR A 149 -14.32 2.92 7.69
C THR A 149 -13.07 3.41 8.43
N TRP A 150 -12.59 2.62 9.39
CA TRP A 150 -11.34 2.91 10.10
C TRP A 150 -10.11 2.74 9.20
N VAL A 151 -10.20 1.89 8.16
CA VAL A 151 -9.12 1.63 7.20
C VAL A 151 -8.79 2.91 6.45
N LEU A 152 -9.82 3.58 5.92
CA LEU A 152 -9.66 4.85 5.24
C LEU A 152 -9.09 5.93 6.16
N ARG A 153 -9.63 6.05 7.38
CA ARG A 153 -9.27 7.13 8.31
C ARG A 153 -7.91 6.96 8.96
N ALA A 154 -7.50 5.73 9.25
CA ALA A 154 -6.27 5.44 9.98
C ALA A 154 -5.15 4.93 9.08
N LEU A 155 -5.40 3.87 8.30
CA LEU A 155 -4.35 3.21 7.52
C LEU A 155 -4.03 3.96 6.23
N LEU A 156 -5.04 4.52 5.57
CA LEU A 156 -4.89 5.23 4.30
C LEU A 156 -4.85 6.74 4.46
N HIS A 157 -4.59 7.24 5.67
CA HIS A 157 -4.23 8.64 5.85
C HIS A 157 -2.96 8.93 5.03
N PRO A 158 -2.88 10.03 4.24
CA PRO A 158 -1.82 10.22 3.23
C PRO A 158 -0.38 10.07 3.76
N ALA A 159 -0.15 10.45 5.02
CA ALA A 159 1.15 10.34 5.67
C ALA A 159 1.57 8.89 6.01
N VAL A 160 0.62 7.98 6.22
CA VAL A 160 0.88 6.62 6.72
C VAL A 160 1.53 5.72 5.66
N PRO A 161 1.05 5.64 4.39
CA PRO A 161 1.75 4.93 3.32
C PRO A 161 3.20 5.39 3.13
N LEU A 162 3.44 6.70 3.20
CA LEU A 162 4.76 7.30 3.04
C LEU A 162 5.68 6.95 4.21
N ALA A 163 5.20 7.12 5.45
CA ALA A 163 5.98 6.85 6.65
C ALA A 163 6.34 5.36 6.78
N THR A 164 5.40 4.47 6.47
CA THR A 164 5.62 3.02 6.53
C THR A 164 6.59 2.56 5.44
N ALA A 165 6.47 3.06 4.21
CA ALA A 165 7.42 2.76 3.14
C ALA A 165 8.85 3.25 3.49
N ALA A 166 8.97 4.46 4.04
CA ALA A 166 10.25 5.01 4.48
C ALA A 166 10.87 4.17 5.63
N ALA A 167 10.06 3.74 6.60
CA ALA A 167 10.54 2.88 7.70
C ALA A 167 11.10 1.55 7.19
N VAL A 168 10.43 0.93 6.22
CA VAL A 168 10.89 -0.32 5.60
C VAL A 168 12.18 -0.09 4.79
N LEU A 169 12.28 1.02 4.05
CA LEU A 169 13.51 1.39 3.34
C LEU A 169 14.69 1.52 4.29
N VAL A 170 14.53 2.21 5.43
CA VAL A 170 15.58 2.36 6.42
C VAL A 170 16.02 0.99 6.98
N ALA A 171 15.06 0.12 7.30
CA ALA A 171 15.36 -1.22 7.80
C ALA A 171 16.11 -2.07 6.76
N SER A 172 15.65 -2.07 5.51
CA SER A 172 16.25 -2.82 4.41
C SER A 172 17.64 -2.29 4.02
N LEU A 173 17.82 -0.98 4.01
CA LEU A 173 19.12 -0.35 3.77
C LEU A 173 20.12 -0.71 4.87
N ALA A 174 19.71 -0.64 6.14
CA ALA A 174 20.56 -1.02 7.26
C ALA A 174 20.97 -2.50 7.23
N ALA A 175 20.08 -3.39 6.77
CA ALA A 175 20.38 -4.79 6.55
C ALA A 175 21.36 -5.00 5.39
N TRP A 176 21.15 -4.33 4.26
CA TRP A 176 22.02 -4.43 3.08
C TRP A 176 23.43 -3.89 3.34
N VAL A 177 23.56 -2.75 4.03
CA VAL A 177 24.88 -2.22 4.42
C VAL A 177 25.61 -3.17 5.37
N ALA A 178 24.88 -3.85 6.26
CA ALA A 178 25.47 -4.82 7.18
C ALA A 178 25.99 -6.10 6.50
N THR A 179 25.54 -6.38 5.27
CA THR A 179 25.97 -7.54 4.48
C THR A 179 27.03 -7.19 3.43
N LEU A 180 27.44 -5.92 3.31
CA LEU A 180 28.50 -5.52 2.39
C LEU A 180 29.86 -6.14 2.79
N PRO A 181 30.66 -6.62 1.82
CA PRO A 181 32.02 -7.06 2.08
C PRO A 181 32.88 -5.87 2.56
N GLY A 182 33.76 -6.12 3.52
CA GLY A 182 34.56 -5.07 4.18
C GLY A 182 35.51 -4.27 3.27
N GLU A 183 35.75 -4.73 2.03
CA GLU A 183 36.53 -4.01 1.02
C GLU A 183 35.72 -2.90 0.32
N ALA A 184 34.39 -3.06 0.23
CA ALA A 184 33.51 -2.05 -0.39
C ALA A 184 33.41 -0.75 0.44
N LEU A 185 33.71 -0.80 1.74
CA LEU A 185 33.74 0.37 2.62
C LEU A 185 35.11 1.06 2.67
N LYS A 186 36.17 0.41 2.16
CA LYS A 186 37.54 0.96 2.14
C LYS A 186 37.90 1.65 0.82
N GLY A 187 37.14 1.40 -0.24
CA GLY A 187 37.35 2.03 -1.55
C GLY A 187 37.10 3.55 -1.59
N GLU A 188 36.48 4.11 -0.56
CA GLU A 188 36.25 5.56 -0.44
C GLU A 188 37.47 6.28 0.19
N GLU A 189 38.21 5.65 1.10
CA GLU A 189 39.42 6.24 1.70
C GLU A 189 40.60 6.27 0.71
N ALA A 190 40.68 5.32 -0.23
CA ALA A 190 41.78 5.24 -1.20
C ALA A 190 41.71 6.26 -2.35
N HIS A 191 40.64 7.07 -2.43
CA HIS A 191 40.47 8.08 -3.48
C HIS A 191 40.90 9.50 -3.04
N GLU A 192 41.08 9.74 -1.73
CA GLU A 192 41.56 11.03 -1.21
C GLU A 192 43.09 11.20 -1.34
N ASP A 193 43.85 10.11 -1.45
CA ASP A 193 45.33 10.15 -1.55
C ASP A 193 45.87 10.58 -2.93
N TRP A 194 45.01 10.85 -3.93
CA TRP A 194 45.43 11.22 -5.28
C TRP A 194 45.66 12.72 -5.50
N TRP A 195 45.42 13.56 -4.48
CA TRP A 195 45.57 15.03 -4.57
C TRP A 195 46.86 15.57 -3.94
N GLU A 196 47.72 14.71 -3.39
CA GLU A 196 49.05 15.09 -2.89
C GLU A 196 50.17 14.65 -3.85
N PHE A 197 50.15 15.10 -5.10
CA PHE A 197 51.32 15.09 -6.00
C PHE A 197 51.35 16.31 -6.91
#